data_AF-A0A522CL51-F1
#
_entry.id   AF-A0A522CL51-F1
#
_cell.length_a   1.000
_cell.length_b   1.000
_cell.length_c   1.000
_cell.angle_alpha   90.00
_cell.angle_beta   90.00
_cell.angle_gamma   90.00
#
_symmetry.space_group_name_H-M   'P 1'
#
loop_
_entity.id
_entity.type
_entity.pdbx_description
1 polymer ?
#
loop_
_entity_poly.entity_id
_entity_poly.type
_entity_poly.pdbx_seq_one_letter_code
_entity_poly.pdbx_strand_id
1 'polypeptide(L)'
;MTQFALKIFRFFVFIGLLALMAPRAQAADIPAYAGPGSEDLTKTITSGPSPSASEEVPLDKPNIEITALLPWVADTVTGSLNLQPKDYKETLHNAARSFTRDGWVDFTRMLQKYRVITNLQQNDQTVSVVPGSPSLSREDIEDGIYRWSITMPVTINYFSEKDSHTDYIILNLMVVRVPRKDNILGISISKWLEAER
;
A
#
# COMPACT_ATOMS: atom_id res chain seq x y z
N MET A 1 -15.37 -31.11 14.06
CA MET A 1 -14.94 -30.29 12.90
C MET A 1 -16.18 -29.74 12.21
N THR A 2 -16.06 -28.57 11.57
CA THR A 2 -17.08 -27.82 10.79
C THR A 2 -18.20 -27.07 11.53
N GLN A 3 -17.85 -25.96 12.21
CA GLN A 3 -18.79 -24.86 12.56
C GLN A 3 -18.09 -23.48 12.63
N PHE A 4 -17.15 -23.18 11.72
CA PHE A 4 -16.50 -21.85 11.67
C PHE A 4 -16.37 -21.23 10.26
N ALA A 5 -16.76 -21.94 9.20
CA ALA A 5 -16.59 -21.50 7.82
C ALA A 5 -17.76 -20.68 7.25
N LEU A 6 -18.78 -20.35 8.06
CA LEU A 6 -20.03 -19.71 7.57
C LEU A 6 -20.37 -18.37 8.23
N LYS A 7 -19.36 -17.60 8.68
CA LYS A 7 -19.53 -16.21 9.17
C LYS A 7 -18.74 -15.15 8.39
N ILE A 8 -17.94 -15.54 7.40
CA ILE A 8 -17.08 -14.62 6.63
C ILE A 8 -17.81 -13.93 5.46
N PHE A 9 -19.06 -14.31 5.16
CA PHE A 9 -19.79 -13.77 4.00
C PHE A 9 -20.79 -12.64 4.32
N ARG A 10 -20.81 -12.11 5.55
CA ARG A 10 -21.79 -11.07 5.97
C ARG A 10 -21.20 -9.69 6.27
N PHE A 11 -19.98 -9.40 5.81
CA PHE A 11 -19.36 -8.08 5.98
C PHE A 11 -19.34 -7.23 4.69
N PHE A 12 -19.90 -7.72 3.58
CA PHE A 12 -19.80 -7.07 2.26
C PHE A 12 -21.06 -6.33 1.78
N VAL A 13 -22.06 -6.12 2.62
CA VAL A 13 -23.27 -5.36 2.23
C VAL A 13 -23.64 -4.44 3.37
N PHE A 14 -23.10 -3.23 3.41
CA PHE A 14 -23.72 -2.03 3.98
C PHE A 14 -22.76 -0.82 3.88
N ILE A 15 -22.53 -0.31 2.66
CA ILE A 15 -22.22 1.12 2.47
C ILE A 15 -23.22 1.63 1.43
N GLY A 16 -24.46 1.77 1.90
CA GLY A 16 -25.51 2.48 1.21
C GLY A 16 -25.48 3.94 1.63
N LEU A 17 -25.28 4.81 0.64
CA LEU A 17 -25.98 6.07 0.44
C LEU A 17 -26.19 6.97 1.69
N LEU A 18 -25.32 7.96 1.87
CA LEU A 18 -25.69 9.20 2.55
C LEU A 18 -25.10 10.39 1.80
N ALA A 19 -25.92 10.96 0.93
CA ALA A 19 -25.75 12.32 0.43
C ALA A 19 -26.67 13.21 1.27
N LEU A 20 -26.12 14.13 2.08
CA LEU A 20 -26.74 15.43 2.31
C LEU A 20 -25.79 16.44 2.97
N MET A 21 -25.78 17.63 2.36
CA MET A 21 -25.38 18.94 2.89
C MET A 21 -23.88 19.21 3.10
N ALA A 22 -23.24 19.70 2.03
CA ALA A 22 -22.13 20.64 2.16
C ALA A 22 -22.69 22.08 2.24
N PRO A 23 -22.14 22.96 3.10
CA PRO A 23 -22.53 24.37 3.15
C PRO A 23 -22.11 25.09 1.86
N ARG A 24 -23.00 25.96 1.35
CA ARG A 24 -22.72 26.92 0.27
C ARG A 24 -21.54 27.80 0.66
N ALA A 25 -20.40 27.61 0.00
CA ALA A 25 -19.35 28.61 -0.02
C ALA A 25 -19.84 29.81 -0.83
N GLN A 26 -19.88 30.96 -0.18
CA GLN A 26 -20.17 32.27 -0.75
C GLN A 26 -19.16 32.55 -1.89
N ALA A 27 -19.65 32.94 -3.06
CA ALA A 27 -18.83 33.40 -4.17
C ALA A 27 -18.09 34.68 -3.75
N ALA A 28 -16.76 34.66 -3.79
CA ALA A 28 -15.94 35.86 -3.74
C ALA A 28 -15.89 36.46 -5.14
N ASP A 29 -16.13 37.78 -5.22
CA ASP A 29 -16.09 38.57 -6.44
C ASP A 29 -14.71 38.48 -7.12
N ILE A 30 -14.68 37.89 -8.32
CA ILE A 30 -13.50 37.90 -9.19
C ILE A 30 -13.67 39.08 -10.16
N PRO A 31 -12.76 40.07 -10.19
CA PRO A 31 -12.83 41.14 -11.18
C PRO A 31 -12.59 40.60 -12.59
N ALA A 32 -13.42 41.07 -13.53
CA ALA A 32 -13.38 40.70 -14.94
C ALA A 32 -12.04 41.09 -15.58
N TYR A 33 -11.30 40.09 -16.06
CA TYR A 33 -10.14 40.31 -16.93
C TYR A 33 -10.63 40.46 -18.38
N ALA A 34 -10.62 41.69 -18.89
CA ALA A 34 -10.88 41.98 -20.30
C ALA A 34 -9.58 41.74 -21.11
N GLY A 35 -9.53 40.62 -21.84
CA GLY A 35 -8.54 40.38 -22.88
C GLY A 35 -9.09 40.79 -24.27
N PRO A 36 -8.25 41.28 -25.20
CA PRO A 36 -8.70 41.79 -26.49
C PRO A 36 -8.85 40.66 -27.53
N GLY A 37 -9.81 40.85 -28.44
CA GLY A 37 -9.75 40.31 -29.81
C GLY A 37 -10.51 39.01 -30.05
N SER A 38 -11.77 39.12 -30.45
CA SER A 38 -12.48 38.08 -31.18
C SER A 38 -11.99 38.05 -32.64
N GLU A 39 -11.05 37.17 -32.96
CA GLU A 39 -10.73 36.82 -34.34
C GLU A 39 -11.05 35.35 -34.61
N ASP A 40 -12.13 35.17 -35.38
CA ASP A 40 -12.38 34.09 -36.33
C ASP A 40 -12.48 32.64 -35.82
N LEU A 41 -13.68 32.24 -35.37
CA LEU A 41 -14.04 30.86 -35.02
C LEU A 41 -14.62 30.06 -36.22
N THR A 42 -14.24 30.34 -37.46
CA THR A 42 -14.76 29.60 -38.62
C THR A 42 -13.69 29.21 -39.64
N LYS A 43 -12.68 28.44 -39.24
CA LYS A 43 -12.01 27.54 -40.17
C LYS A 43 -11.22 26.43 -39.49
N THR A 44 -11.42 25.22 -40.01
CA THR A 44 -10.69 23.99 -39.70
C THR A 44 -11.28 23.14 -38.57
N ILE A 45 -12.48 22.59 -38.83
CA ILE A 45 -12.81 21.25 -38.36
C ILE A 45 -11.93 20.29 -39.17
N THR A 46 -10.70 20.07 -38.71
CA THR A 46 -9.92 18.87 -39.03
C THR A 46 -9.84 18.10 -37.73
N SER A 47 -10.40 16.90 -37.73
CA SER A 47 -10.33 15.90 -36.68
C SER A 47 -8.93 15.83 -36.05
N GLY A 48 -8.75 16.49 -34.91
CA GLY A 48 -7.66 16.18 -34.00
C GLY A 48 -7.93 14.81 -33.36
N PRO A 49 -6.91 13.98 -33.10
CA PRO A 49 -7.13 12.73 -32.40
C PRO A 49 -7.82 13.02 -31.06
N SER A 50 -8.97 12.39 -30.87
CA SER A 50 -9.63 12.25 -29.57
C SER A 50 -8.58 11.88 -28.51
N PRO A 51 -8.61 12.42 -27.28
CA PRO A 51 -7.77 11.95 -26.19
C PRO A 51 -8.27 10.56 -25.76
N SER A 52 -7.94 9.56 -26.56
CA SER A 52 -8.25 8.15 -26.36
C SER A 52 -6.95 7.38 -26.26
N ALA A 53 -6.16 7.73 -25.26
CA ALA A 53 -5.10 6.89 -24.73
C ALA A 53 -4.89 7.32 -23.28
N SER A 54 -5.60 6.66 -22.36
CA SER A 54 -5.02 6.43 -21.04
C SER A 54 -3.60 5.94 -21.29
N GLU A 55 -2.58 6.74 -20.98
CA GLU A 55 -1.19 6.29 -21.05
C GLU A 55 -1.09 5.03 -20.19
N GLU A 56 -1.16 3.87 -20.83
CA GLU A 56 -0.92 2.58 -20.20
C GLU A 56 0.54 2.62 -19.78
N VAL A 57 0.77 2.95 -18.51
CA VAL A 57 2.12 2.98 -17.97
C VAL A 57 2.66 1.55 -18.07
N PRO A 58 3.75 1.31 -18.81
CA PRO A 58 4.28 -0.03 -19.01
C PRO A 58 4.61 -0.65 -17.64
N LEU A 59 4.07 -1.84 -17.38
CA LEU A 59 4.30 -2.59 -16.14
C LEU A 59 5.53 -3.50 -16.26
N ASP A 60 6.01 -3.76 -17.47
CA ASP A 60 7.14 -4.63 -17.82
C ASP A 60 8.51 -3.92 -17.73
N LYS A 61 8.53 -2.67 -17.28
CA LYS A 61 9.75 -1.86 -17.08
C LYS A 61 9.86 -1.39 -15.63
N PRO A 62 11.04 -1.04 -15.12
CA PRO A 62 11.14 -0.34 -13.84
C PRO A 62 10.60 1.09 -13.96
N ASN A 63 9.97 1.61 -12.89
CA ASN A 63 9.55 3.02 -12.78
C ASN A 63 10.21 3.78 -11.63
N ILE A 64 11.06 3.09 -10.86
CA ILE A 64 11.73 3.60 -9.67
C ILE A 64 13.18 3.11 -9.67
N GLU A 65 14.09 3.97 -9.27
CA GLU A 65 15.50 3.62 -9.09
C GLU A 65 15.69 2.76 -7.84
N ILE A 66 16.65 1.84 -7.86
CA ILE A 66 16.94 0.95 -6.72
C ILE A 66 17.28 1.73 -5.46
N THR A 67 17.98 2.87 -5.59
CA THR A 67 18.33 3.76 -4.48
C THR A 67 17.11 4.41 -3.80
N ALA A 68 15.97 4.47 -4.47
CA ALA A 68 14.70 4.93 -3.91
C ALA A 68 13.79 3.76 -3.48
N LEU A 69 13.85 2.63 -4.20
CA LEU A 69 13.08 1.43 -3.89
C LEU A 69 13.46 0.82 -2.54
N LEU A 70 14.76 0.69 -2.26
CA LEU A 70 15.24 0.04 -1.04
C LEU A 70 14.81 0.78 0.23
N PRO A 71 14.96 2.12 0.35
CA PRO A 71 14.38 2.88 1.46
C PRO A 71 12.86 2.73 1.56
N TRP A 72 12.14 2.78 0.43
CA TRP A 72 10.67 2.62 0.44
C TRP A 72 10.24 1.26 1.02
N VAL A 73 10.98 0.19 0.73
CA VAL A 73 10.73 -1.14 1.32
C VAL A 73 10.98 -1.13 2.83
N ALA A 74 12.09 -0.54 3.28
CA ALA A 74 12.40 -0.45 4.71
C ALA A 74 11.32 0.34 5.47
N ASP A 75 10.86 1.46 4.91
CA ASP A 75 9.79 2.29 5.47
C ASP A 75 8.46 1.55 5.50
N THR A 76 8.12 0.83 4.42
CA THR A 76 6.87 0.06 4.33
C THR A 76 6.83 -1.06 5.37
N VAL A 77 7.93 -1.79 5.52
CA VAL A 77 8.04 -2.87 6.52
C VAL A 77 7.94 -2.29 7.92
N THR A 78 8.70 -1.23 8.21
CA THR A 78 8.69 -0.57 9.53
C THR A 78 7.30 -0.03 9.86
N GLY A 79 6.66 0.69 8.92
CA GLY A 79 5.32 1.24 9.08
C GLY A 79 4.22 0.18 9.20
N SER A 80 4.41 -1.01 8.62
CA SER A 80 3.45 -2.11 8.72
C SER A 80 3.53 -2.90 10.03
N LEU A 81 4.72 -2.94 10.67
CA LEU A 81 4.99 -3.78 11.84
C LEU A 81 5.09 -3.00 13.16
N ASN A 82 5.23 -1.67 13.12
CA ASN A 82 5.17 -0.84 14.31
C ASN A 82 3.71 -0.71 14.79
N LEU A 83 3.30 -1.62 15.66
CA LEU A 83 1.91 -1.76 16.09
C LEU A 83 1.79 -1.47 17.60
N GLN A 84 0.87 -0.59 17.98
CA GLN A 84 0.51 -0.37 19.37
C GLN A 84 -0.96 -0.77 19.61
N PRO A 85 -1.33 -1.21 20.83
CA PRO A 85 -2.71 -1.60 21.13
C PRO A 85 -3.77 -0.54 20.77
N LYS A 86 -3.41 0.74 20.93
CA LYS A 86 -4.31 1.89 20.70
C LYS A 86 -4.60 2.20 19.23
N ASP A 87 -3.69 1.90 18.31
CA ASP A 87 -3.73 2.41 16.92
C ASP A 87 -3.49 1.34 15.84
N TYR A 88 -3.25 0.08 16.21
CA TYR A 88 -2.88 -0.97 15.26
C TYR A 88 -3.85 -1.10 14.07
N LYS A 89 -5.15 -0.84 14.25
CA LYS A 89 -6.14 -0.90 13.16
C LYS A 89 -5.88 0.17 12.10
N GLU A 90 -5.58 1.39 12.53
CA GLU A 90 -5.26 2.50 11.63
C GLU A 90 -3.93 2.23 10.92
N THR A 91 -2.92 1.78 11.67
CA THR A 91 -1.62 1.39 11.11
C THR A 91 -1.78 0.34 10.02
N LEU A 92 -2.52 -0.74 10.29
CA LEU A 92 -2.78 -1.81 9.31
C LEU A 92 -3.58 -1.32 8.11
N HIS A 93 -4.59 -0.48 8.32
CA HIS A 93 -5.36 0.10 7.23
C HIS A 93 -4.50 0.97 6.30
N ASN A 94 -3.59 1.77 6.86
CA ASN A 94 -2.69 2.61 6.10
C ASN A 94 -1.62 1.75 5.38
N ALA A 95 -1.07 0.76 6.07
CA ALA A 95 -0.08 -0.16 5.52
C ALA A 95 -0.62 -0.94 4.31
N ALA A 96 -1.90 -1.33 4.31
CA ALA A 96 -2.53 -2.11 3.24
C ALA A 96 -2.38 -1.47 1.84
N ARG A 97 -2.22 -0.14 1.75
CA ARG A 97 -2.03 0.58 0.47
C ARG A 97 -0.69 0.27 -0.21
N SER A 98 0.30 -0.23 0.53
CA SER A 98 1.62 -0.60 0.00
C SER A 98 1.68 -2.05 -0.50
N PHE A 99 0.58 -2.79 -0.41
CA PHE A 99 0.52 -4.20 -0.78
C PHE A 99 -0.44 -4.42 -1.95
N THR A 100 -0.12 -5.42 -2.76
CA THR A 100 -1.15 -6.09 -3.57
C THR A 100 -2.05 -6.94 -2.67
N ARG A 101 -3.13 -7.48 -3.24
CA ARG A 101 -4.01 -8.39 -2.51
C ARG A 101 -3.26 -9.60 -1.92
N ASP A 102 -2.40 -10.24 -2.72
CA ASP A 102 -1.71 -11.46 -2.29
C ASP A 102 -0.64 -11.15 -1.24
N GLY A 103 0.11 -10.07 -1.44
CA GLY A 103 1.10 -9.62 -0.45
C GLY A 103 0.47 -9.26 0.89
N TRP A 104 -0.73 -8.65 0.87
CA TRP A 104 -1.48 -8.36 2.09
C TRP A 104 -1.95 -9.64 2.81
N VAL A 105 -2.40 -10.65 2.05
CA VAL A 105 -2.79 -11.94 2.59
C VAL A 105 -1.59 -12.64 3.24
N ASP A 106 -0.42 -12.62 2.61
CA ASP A 106 0.80 -13.19 3.18
C ASP A 106 1.20 -12.50 4.48
N PHE A 107 1.23 -11.17 4.48
CA PHE A 107 1.53 -10.36 5.66
C PHE A 107 0.56 -10.62 6.82
N THR A 108 -0.75 -10.61 6.55
CA THR A 108 -1.76 -10.85 7.60
C THR A 108 -1.74 -12.30 8.10
N ARG A 109 -1.39 -13.28 7.25
CA ARG A 109 -1.16 -14.66 7.67
C ARG A 109 0.00 -14.76 8.65
N MET A 110 1.10 -14.03 8.41
CA MET A 110 2.21 -13.94 9.36
C MET A 110 1.74 -13.38 10.71
N LEU A 111 0.99 -12.27 10.71
CA LEU A 111 0.46 -11.68 11.96
C LEU A 111 -0.41 -12.68 12.74
N GLN A 112 -1.19 -13.51 12.03
CA GLN A 112 -1.99 -14.57 12.65
C GLN A 112 -1.13 -15.71 13.19
N LYS A 113 -0.15 -16.18 12.41
CA LYS A 113 0.79 -17.25 12.81
C LYS A 113 1.48 -16.94 14.13
N TYR A 114 1.93 -15.69 14.30
CA TYR A 114 2.59 -15.22 15.53
C TYR A 114 1.64 -14.64 16.58
N ARG A 115 0.33 -14.72 16.34
CA ARG A 115 -0.71 -14.19 17.26
C ARG A 115 -0.51 -12.71 17.63
N VAL A 116 0.10 -11.93 16.73
CA VAL A 116 0.49 -10.53 16.98
C VAL A 116 -0.73 -9.71 17.41
N ILE A 117 -1.82 -9.79 16.66
CA ILE A 117 -3.06 -9.05 16.95
C ILE A 117 -3.70 -9.51 18.26
N THR A 118 -3.63 -10.81 18.58
CA THR A 118 -4.17 -11.33 19.84
C THR A 118 -3.38 -10.79 21.03
N ASN A 119 -2.05 -10.78 20.95
CA ASN A 119 -1.19 -10.27 22.02
C ASN A 119 -1.32 -8.75 22.19
N LEU A 120 -1.44 -8.00 21.08
CA LEU A 120 -1.75 -6.56 21.10
C LEU A 120 -3.03 -6.26 21.91
N GLN A 121 -4.06 -7.09 21.74
CA GLN A 121 -5.36 -6.88 22.38
C GLN A 121 -5.46 -7.41 23.81
N GLN A 122 -4.82 -8.54 24.11
CA GLN A 122 -4.98 -9.25 25.37
C GLN A 122 -3.91 -8.91 26.40
N ASN A 123 -2.71 -8.52 25.95
CA ASN A 123 -1.54 -8.33 26.80
C ASN A 123 -1.01 -6.90 26.79
N ASP A 124 -1.74 -5.96 26.18
CA ASP A 124 -1.29 -4.59 25.90
C ASP A 124 0.13 -4.54 25.31
N GLN A 125 0.47 -5.56 24.50
CA GLN A 125 1.79 -5.71 23.91
C GLN A 125 1.98 -4.69 22.80
N THR A 126 3.13 -4.03 22.76
CA THR A 126 3.55 -3.19 21.64
C THR A 126 4.61 -3.93 20.82
N VAL A 127 4.55 -3.75 19.51
CA VAL A 127 5.51 -4.26 18.54
C VAL A 127 6.29 -3.09 17.96
N SER A 128 7.62 -3.15 18.05
CA SER A 128 8.52 -2.17 17.45
C SER A 128 9.54 -2.88 16.56
N VAL A 129 9.86 -2.27 15.44
CA VAL A 129 10.76 -2.83 14.44
C VAL A 129 11.96 -1.95 14.20
N VAL A 130 13.13 -2.59 14.16
CA VAL A 130 14.38 -1.99 13.70
C VAL A 130 14.73 -2.65 12.36
N PRO A 131 14.64 -1.92 11.23
CA PRO A 131 15.01 -2.46 9.93
C PRO A 131 16.54 -2.59 9.84
N GLY A 132 17.01 -3.73 9.35
CA GLY A 132 18.36 -3.83 8.81
C GLY A 132 18.40 -3.38 7.35
N SER A 133 19.59 -3.39 6.75
CA SER A 133 19.78 -2.92 5.37
C SER A 133 19.12 -3.88 4.36
N PRO A 134 18.13 -3.43 3.57
CA PRO A 134 17.58 -4.24 2.49
C PRO A 134 18.59 -4.40 1.35
N SER A 135 18.57 -5.56 0.71
CA SER A 135 19.39 -5.85 -0.47
C SER A 135 18.54 -6.43 -1.59
N LEU A 136 18.83 -5.99 -2.81
CA LEU A 136 18.23 -6.56 -4.01
C LEU A 136 18.89 -7.91 -4.32
N SER A 137 18.09 -8.98 -4.38
CA SER A 137 18.55 -10.31 -4.74
C SER A 137 18.43 -10.60 -6.23
N ARG A 138 17.33 -10.16 -6.86
CA ARG A 138 17.05 -10.38 -8.28
C ARG A 138 16.00 -9.40 -8.81
N GLU A 139 16.11 -9.08 -10.10
CA GLU A 139 15.04 -8.45 -10.89
C GLU A 139 14.67 -9.36 -12.06
N ASP A 140 13.39 -9.42 -12.40
CA ASP A 140 12.87 -10.15 -13.55
C ASP A 140 11.47 -9.66 -13.94
N ILE A 141 10.92 -10.26 -15.00
CA ILE A 141 9.57 -9.99 -15.51
C ILE A 141 8.80 -11.30 -15.49
N GLU A 142 7.62 -11.30 -14.88
CA GLU A 142 6.68 -12.44 -14.89
C GLU A 142 5.31 -11.92 -15.31
N ASP A 143 4.67 -12.61 -16.26
CA ASP A 143 3.35 -12.23 -16.79
C ASP A 143 3.26 -10.77 -17.28
N GLY A 144 4.36 -10.24 -17.81
CA GLY A 144 4.45 -8.84 -18.28
C GLY A 144 4.56 -7.80 -17.16
N ILE A 145 4.80 -8.24 -15.93
CA ILE A 145 4.96 -7.37 -14.75
C ILE A 145 6.41 -7.46 -14.27
N TYR A 146 7.06 -6.31 -14.19
CA TYR A 146 8.40 -6.17 -13.64
C TYR A 146 8.37 -6.34 -12.11
N ARG A 147 9.31 -7.11 -11.57
CA ARG A 147 9.37 -7.43 -10.14
C ARG A 147 10.80 -7.41 -9.60
N TRP A 148 10.89 -7.07 -8.31
CA TRP A 148 12.12 -7.02 -7.52
C TRP A 148 12.02 -8.00 -6.36
N SER A 149 12.96 -8.93 -6.28
CA SER A 149 13.15 -9.82 -5.13
C SER A 149 14.12 -9.17 -4.16
N ILE A 150 13.66 -8.83 -2.96
CA ILE A 150 14.40 -8.07 -1.95
C ILE A 150 14.49 -8.90 -0.69
N THR A 151 15.68 -8.91 -0.08
CA THR A 151 15.93 -9.57 1.20
C THR A 151 16.25 -8.51 2.23
N MET A 152 15.65 -8.60 3.42
CA MET A 152 15.88 -7.63 4.48
C MET A 152 15.90 -8.28 5.86
N PRO A 153 17.01 -8.19 6.62
CA PRO A 153 17.03 -8.59 8.01
C PRO A 153 16.21 -7.60 8.85
N VAL A 154 15.44 -8.10 9.80
CA VAL A 154 14.55 -7.31 10.65
C VAL A 154 14.66 -7.79 12.09
N THR A 155 14.83 -6.83 13.00
CA THR A 155 14.74 -7.07 14.45
C THR A 155 13.36 -6.61 14.92
N ILE A 156 12.57 -7.52 15.45
CA ILE A 156 11.24 -7.25 15.99
C ILE A 156 11.31 -7.33 17.51
N ASN A 157 10.93 -6.24 18.18
CA ASN A 157 10.85 -6.15 19.62
C ASN A 157 9.39 -6.18 20.05
N TYR A 158 9.07 -7.12 20.91
CA TYR A 158 7.77 -7.26 21.55
C TYR A 158 7.94 -6.89 23.02
N PHE A 159 7.11 -5.98 23.51
CA PHE A 159 7.17 -5.57 24.91
C PHE A 159 5.79 -5.28 25.48
N SER A 160 5.61 -5.65 26.75
CA SER A 160 4.43 -5.43 27.56
C SER A 160 4.89 -5.13 28.99
N GLU A 161 3.96 -4.86 29.92
CA GLU A 161 4.33 -4.67 31.33
C GLU A 161 4.97 -5.91 31.97
N LYS A 162 4.63 -7.11 31.48
CA LYS A 162 4.99 -8.40 32.11
C LYS A 162 6.11 -9.14 31.41
N ASP A 163 6.33 -8.87 30.13
CA ASP A 163 7.22 -9.65 29.29
C ASP A 163 7.78 -8.80 28.14
N SER A 164 9.00 -9.13 27.73
CA SER A 164 9.65 -8.56 26.56
C SER A 164 10.51 -9.62 25.87
N HIS A 165 10.39 -9.73 24.55
CA HIS A 165 11.29 -10.57 23.76
C HIS A 165 11.63 -9.90 22.43
N THR A 166 12.73 -10.35 21.84
CA THR A 166 13.24 -9.88 20.56
C THR A 166 13.40 -11.04 19.61
N ASP A 167 12.83 -10.91 18.41
CA ASP A 167 13.02 -11.84 17.31
C ASP A 167 13.89 -11.24 16.21
N TYR A 168 14.78 -12.07 15.69
CA TYR A 168 15.54 -11.77 14.49
C TYR A 168 15.01 -12.64 13.35
N ILE A 169 14.57 -11.98 12.29
CA ILE A 169 14.04 -12.62 11.08
C ILE A 169 14.69 -12.03 9.83
N ILE A 170 14.68 -12.80 8.75
CA ILE A 170 15.04 -12.31 7.42
C ILE A 170 13.76 -12.36 6.58
N LEU A 171 13.36 -11.22 6.03
CA LEU A 171 12.23 -11.12 5.12
C LEU A 171 12.70 -11.30 3.68
N ASN A 172 12.00 -12.17 2.94
CA ASN A 172 12.07 -12.29 1.49
C ASN A 172 10.80 -11.64 0.92
N LEU A 173 10.98 -10.48 0.32
CA LEU A 173 9.90 -9.64 -0.20
C LEU A 173 9.94 -9.64 -1.72
N MET A 174 8.78 -9.67 -2.35
CA MET A 174 8.65 -9.44 -3.79
C MET A 174 7.88 -8.15 -4.01
N VAL A 175 8.53 -7.14 -4.59
CA VAL A 175 7.87 -5.90 -5.02
C VAL A 175 7.56 -6.02 -6.50
N VAL A 176 6.38 -5.58 -6.91
CA VAL A 176 5.94 -5.62 -8.32
C VAL A 176 5.51 -4.24 -8.78
N ARG A 177 5.60 -4.01 -10.09
CA ARG A 177 4.91 -2.90 -10.73
C ARG A 177 3.40 -3.07 -10.61
N VAL A 178 2.72 -1.98 -10.32
CA VAL A 178 1.25 -1.89 -10.36
C VAL A 178 0.82 -0.63 -11.11
N PRO A 179 -0.41 -0.60 -11.67
CA PRO A 179 -0.98 0.62 -12.22
C PRO A 179 -0.98 1.77 -11.21
N ARG A 180 -0.68 2.99 -11.66
CA ARG A 180 -0.65 4.18 -10.77
C ARG A 180 -2.00 4.52 -10.13
N LYS A 181 -3.10 4.04 -10.72
CA LYS A 181 -4.45 4.14 -10.14
C LYS A 181 -4.62 3.30 -8.87
N ASP A 182 -3.84 2.22 -8.73
CA ASP A 182 -3.90 1.31 -7.59
C ASP A 182 -2.93 1.77 -6.49
N ASN A 183 -1.74 2.24 -6.89
CA ASN A 183 -0.77 2.86 -5.99
C ASN A 183 -0.05 4.01 -6.70
N ILE A 184 -0.02 5.20 -6.11
CA ILE A 184 0.57 6.41 -6.72
C ILE A 184 2.05 6.24 -7.12
N LEU A 185 2.81 5.42 -6.38
CA LEU A 185 4.21 5.12 -6.67
C LEU A 185 4.37 4.08 -7.78
N GLY A 186 3.30 3.41 -8.18
CA GLY A 186 3.30 2.37 -9.22
C GLY A 186 4.05 1.10 -8.84
N ILE A 187 4.24 0.88 -7.53
CA ILE A 187 4.87 -0.32 -6.95
C ILE A 187 4.07 -0.81 -5.74
N SER A 188 4.12 -2.11 -5.47
CA SER A 188 3.49 -2.72 -4.28
C SER A 188 4.16 -4.03 -3.89
N ILE A 189 4.10 -4.39 -2.61
CA ILE A 189 4.56 -5.69 -2.11
C ILE A 189 3.55 -6.77 -2.54
N SER A 190 4.03 -7.76 -3.28
CA SER A 190 3.26 -8.90 -3.79
C SER A 190 3.45 -10.19 -3.01
N LYS A 191 4.60 -10.38 -2.37
CA LYS A 191 4.86 -11.52 -1.50
C LYS A 191 5.56 -11.06 -0.24
N TRP A 192 5.17 -11.65 0.87
CA TRP A 192 5.76 -11.44 2.18
C TRP A 192 6.11 -12.79 2.80
N LEU A 193 7.40 -13.14 2.80
CA LEU A 193 7.86 -14.43 3.30
C LEU A 193 8.96 -14.21 4.33
N GLU A 194 8.96 -15.01 5.39
CA GLU A 194 10.10 -15.14 6.29
C GLU A 194 11.02 -16.23 5.76
N ALA A 195 12.34 -16.03 5.86
CA ALA A 195 13.29 -17.10 5.64
C ALA A 195 13.06 -18.22 6.66
N GLU A 196 13.01 -19.47 6.19
CA GLU A 196 12.95 -20.64 7.06
C GLU A 196 14.26 -20.71 7.88
N ARG A 197 14.15 -20.94 9.19
CA ARG A 197 15.31 -21.07 10.09
C ARG A 197 15.96 -22.44 9.98
#